data_AF-A0A2N2E373-F1
#
_entry.id   AF-A0A2N2E373-F1
#
_cell.length_a   1.000
_cell.length_b   1.000
_cell.length_c   1.000
_cell.angle_alpha   90.00
_cell.angle_beta   90.00
_cell.angle_gamma   90.00
#
_symmetry.space_group_name_H-M   'P 1'
#
loop_
_entity.id
_entity.type
_entity.pdbx_description
1 polymer ?
#
loop_
_entity_poly.entity_id
_entity_poly.type
_entity_poly.pdbx_seq_one_letter_code
_entity_poly.pdbx_strand_id
1 'polypeptide(L)'
;MPFYIKIVLSIIIIVLATQLGRYFPSLSGLIATMPLTGSLVLIWLYADNPGNFGLMESYTRGALWGILPSILFFLTVYQCFRNELPLSITLSAGFGVWLVGAFVHQLFIK
;
A
#
# COMPACT_ATOMS: atom_id res chain seq x y z
N MET A 1 -0.36 -20.95 10.58
CA MET A 1 0.69 -20.19 11.32
C MET A 1 0.06 -19.39 12.44
N PRO A 2 0.73 -19.23 13.59
CA PRO A 2 0.20 -18.47 14.71
C PRO A 2 0.04 -16.98 14.38
N PHE A 3 -1.10 -16.40 14.75
CA PHE A 3 -1.46 -15.00 14.51
C PHE A 3 -0.42 -13.99 15.02
N TYR A 4 0.23 -14.30 16.16
CA TYR A 4 1.25 -13.44 16.76
C TYR A 4 2.49 -13.22 15.88
N ILE A 5 2.88 -14.21 15.07
CA ILE A 5 4.04 -14.08 14.16
C ILE A 5 3.74 -13.04 13.08
N LYS A 6 2.50 -13.01 12.56
CA LYS A 6 2.09 -12.04 11.54
C LYS A 6 2.19 -10.61 12.08
N ILE A 7 1.75 -10.39 13.32
CA ILE A 7 1.80 -9.08 13.99
C ILE A 7 3.24 -8.60 14.16
N VAL A 8 4.11 -9.43 14.75
CA VAL A 8 5.49 -9.05 15.04
C VAL A 8 6.24 -8.69 13.77
N LEU A 9 6.08 -9.48 12.70
CA LEU A 9 6.74 -9.24 11.42
C LEU A 9 6.30 -7.90 10.80
N SER A 10 5.00 -7.61 10.81
CA SER A 10 4.47 -6.35 10.28
C SER A 10 4.97 -5.13 11.05
N ILE A 11 5.01 -5.19 12.38
CA ILE A 11 5.50 -4.10 13.21
C ILE A 11 6.99 -3.83 12.93
N ILE A 12 7.81 -4.88 12.85
CA ILE A 12 9.24 -4.75 12.57
C ILE A 12 9.48 -4.03 11.24
N ILE A 13 8.75 -4.41 10.18
CA ILE A 13 8.89 -3.77 8.86
C ILE A 13 8.57 -2.28 8.92
N ILE A 14 7.48 -1.89 9.61
CA ILE A 14 7.07 -0.49 9.73
C ILE A 14 8.10 0.32 10.53
N VAL A 15 8.57 -0.22 11.66
CA VAL A 15 9.58 0.45 12.51
C VAL A 15 10.90 0.62 11.76
N LEU A 16 11.35 -0.39 11.02
CA LEU A 16 12.56 -0.28 10.21
C LEU A 16 12.41 0.78 9.10
N ALA A 17 11.28 0.81 8.40
CA ALA A 17 11.02 1.80 7.36
C ALA A 17 11.06 3.24 7.92
N THR A 18 10.42 3.47 9.07
CA THR A 18 10.40 4.80 9.71
C THR A 18 11.76 5.23 10.24
N GLN A 19 12.57 4.31 10.78
CA GLN A 19 13.94 4.63 11.18
C GLN A 19 14.83 4.96 9.98
N LEU A 20 14.76 4.17 8.91
CA LEU A 20 15.52 4.42 7.70
C LEU A 20 15.12 5.74 7.05
N GLY A 21 13.86 6.17 7.17
CA GLY A 21 13.41 7.45 6.61
C GLY A 21 14.05 8.68 7.24
N ARG A 22 14.56 8.58 8.47
CA ARG A 22 15.29 9.67 9.12
C ARG A 22 16.67 9.93 8.53
N TYR A 23 17.30 8.88 7.99
CA TYR A 23 18.67 8.94 7.46
C TYR A 23 18.69 8.90 5.92
N PHE A 24 17.80 8.12 5.31
CA PHE A 24 17.70 7.88 3.88
C PHE A 24 16.22 7.92 3.41
N PRO A 25 15.64 9.12 3.22
CA PRO A 25 14.24 9.28 2.82
C PRO A 25 13.87 8.52 1.53
N SER A 26 14.75 8.53 0.52
CA SER A 26 14.56 7.80 -0.73
C SER A 26 14.44 6.29 -0.52
N LEU A 27 15.33 5.69 0.28
CA LEU A 27 15.27 4.26 0.61
C LEU A 27 14.03 3.92 1.43
N SER A 28 13.63 4.79 2.35
CA SER A 28 12.41 4.58 3.14
C SER A 28 11.13 4.65 2.30
N GLY A 29 11.08 5.54 1.30
CA GLY A 29 9.99 5.61 0.35
C GLY A 29 9.92 4.35 -0.52
N LEU A 30 11.06 3.82 -0.96
CA LEU A 30 11.12 2.54 -1.66
C LEU A 30 10.61 1.41 -0.79
N ILE A 31 11.06 1.30 0.46
CA ILE A 31 10.60 0.27 1.41
C ILE A 31 9.10 0.40 1.71
N ALA A 32 8.59 1.64 1.83
CA ALA A 32 7.17 1.90 2.09
C ALA A 32 6.28 1.54 0.88
N THR A 33 6.81 1.62 -0.34
CA THR A 33 6.08 1.29 -1.57
C THR A 33 6.34 -0.13 -2.08
N MET A 34 7.31 -0.85 -1.50
CA MET A 34 7.53 -2.26 -1.80
C MET A 34 6.23 -3.06 -1.57
N PRO A 35 5.91 -4.04 -2.44
CA PRO A 35 4.73 -4.88 -2.30
C PRO A 35 4.93 -5.94 -1.19
N LEU A 36 5.48 -5.57 -0.04
CA LEU A 36 5.69 -6.44 1.11
C LEU A 36 4.36 -6.95 1.66
N THR A 37 3.40 -6.05 1.85
CA THR A 37 2.04 -6.43 2.28
C THR A 37 1.35 -7.28 1.21
N GLY A 38 1.45 -6.85 -0.06
CA GLY A 38 0.87 -7.57 -1.19
C GLY A 38 1.40 -8.99 -1.36
N SER A 39 2.71 -9.17 -1.22
CA SER A 39 3.39 -10.47 -1.31
C SER A 39 3.11 -11.36 -0.11
N LEU A 40 3.08 -10.82 1.11
CA LEU A 40 2.68 -11.58 2.31
C LEU A 40 1.25 -12.11 2.18
N VAL A 41 0.31 -11.29 1.69
CA VAL A 41 -1.06 -11.73 1.44
C VAL A 41 -1.10 -12.82 0.39
N LEU A 42 -0.35 -12.71 -0.73
CA LEU A 42 -0.26 -13.76 -1.75
C LEU A 42 0.25 -15.10 -1.18
N ILE A 43 1.32 -15.05 -0.37
CA ILE A 43 1.90 -16.24 0.27
C ILE A 43 0.84 -16.90 1.16
N TRP A 44 0.08 -16.12 1.93
CA TRP A 44 -0.96 -16.66 2.79
C TRP A 44 -2.15 -17.18 2.00
N LEU A 45 -2.59 -16.46 0.96
CA LEU A 45 -3.67 -16.90 0.08
C LEU A 45 -3.34 -18.26 -0.56
N TYR A 46 -2.09 -18.41 -1.01
CA TYR A 46 -1.56 -19.65 -1.56
C TYR A 46 -1.49 -20.76 -0.51
N ALA A 47 -0.99 -20.46 0.68
CA ALA A 47 -0.88 -21.44 1.76
C ALA A 47 -2.26 -21.92 2.25
N ASP A 48 -3.25 -21.01 2.31
CA ASP A 48 -4.61 -21.31 2.77
C ASP A 48 -5.45 -22.00 1.67
N ASN A 49 -5.16 -21.74 0.39
CA ASN A 49 -5.89 -22.30 -0.77
C ASN A 49 -4.92 -22.85 -1.85
N PRO A 50 -4.19 -23.94 -1.55
CA PRO A 50 -3.24 -24.51 -2.50
C PRO A 50 -3.96 -24.97 -3.77
N GLY A 51 -3.49 -24.49 -4.94
CA GLY A 51 -4.01 -24.88 -6.26
C GLY A 51 -5.13 -24.01 -6.84
N ASN A 52 -5.65 -23.02 -6.10
CA ASN A 52 -6.67 -22.09 -6.63
C ASN A 52 -6.02 -20.89 -7.35
N PHE A 53 -5.55 -21.12 -8.58
CA PHE A 53 -4.93 -20.06 -9.40
C PHE A 53 -5.89 -18.92 -9.76
N GLY A 54 -7.20 -19.20 -9.90
CA GLY A 54 -8.20 -18.15 -10.18
C GLY A 54 -8.32 -17.13 -9.04
N LEU A 55 -8.22 -17.59 -7.79
CA LEU A 55 -8.18 -16.70 -6.62
C LEU A 55 -6.92 -15.80 -6.66
N MET A 56 -5.76 -16.36 -6.99
CA MET A 56 -4.51 -15.60 -7.08
C MET A 56 -4.52 -14.60 -8.23
N GLU A 57 -5.07 -14.98 -9.39
CA GLU A 57 -5.26 -14.09 -10.52
C GLU A 57 -6.16 -12.91 -10.14
N SER A 58 -7.32 -13.19 -9.52
CA SER A 58 -8.26 -12.15 -9.10
C SER A 58 -7.64 -11.18 -8.08
N TYR A 59 -6.88 -11.71 -7.12
CA TYR A 59 -6.16 -10.89 -6.15
C TYR A 59 -5.09 -10.04 -6.82
N THR A 60 -4.28 -10.64 -7.70
CA THR A 60 -3.20 -9.93 -8.40
C THR A 60 -3.75 -8.84 -9.32
N ARG A 61 -4.86 -9.12 -10.02
CA ARG A 61 -5.58 -8.11 -10.80
C ARG A 61 -6.08 -6.97 -9.92
N GLY A 62 -6.73 -7.29 -8.79
CA GLY A 62 -7.19 -6.27 -7.83
C GLY A 62 -6.04 -5.42 -7.28
N ALA A 63 -4.91 -6.05 -6.93
CA ALA A 63 -3.72 -5.36 -6.45
C ALA A 63 -3.11 -4.47 -7.53
N LEU A 64 -2.99 -4.95 -8.77
CA LEU A 64 -2.43 -4.21 -9.90
C LEU A 64 -3.23 -2.93 -10.16
N TRP A 65 -4.55 -3.02 -10.17
CA TRP A 65 -5.40 -1.85 -10.34
C TRP A 65 -5.44 -0.94 -9.10
N GLY A 66 -5.30 -1.49 -7.89
CA GLY A 66 -5.18 -0.73 -6.64
C GLY A 66 -3.90 0.13 -6.54
N ILE A 67 -2.87 -0.16 -7.34
CA ILE A 67 -1.68 0.70 -7.45
C ILE A 67 -2.05 2.07 -8.02
N LEU A 68 -3.01 2.16 -8.94
CA LEU A 68 -3.34 3.40 -9.65
C LEU A 68 -3.88 4.49 -8.69
N PRO A 69 -4.87 4.22 -7.81
CA PRO A 69 -5.24 5.16 -6.75
C PRO A 69 -4.09 5.49 -5.80
N SER A 70 -3.19 4.54 -5.52
CA SER A 70 -2.05 4.74 -4.63
C SER A 70 -1.00 5.69 -5.24
N ILE A 71 -0.77 5.63 -6.55
CA ILE A 71 0.07 6.59 -7.29
C ILE A 71 -0.54 8.00 -7.16
N LEU A 72 -1.85 8.14 -7.37
CA LEU A 72 -2.54 9.43 -7.26
C LEU A 72 -2.45 10.01 -5.83
N PHE A 73 -2.55 9.16 -4.81
CA PHE A 73 -2.34 9.55 -3.41
C PHE A 73 -0.94 10.16 -3.21
N PHE A 74 0.12 9.43 -3.59
CA PHE A 74 1.49 9.90 -3.38
C PHE A 74 1.82 11.14 -4.22
N LEU A 75 1.28 11.25 -5.44
CA LEU A 75 1.42 12.45 -6.26
C LEU A 75 0.80 13.68 -5.59
N THR A 76 -0.41 13.53 -5.03
CA THR A 76 -1.11 14.59 -4.30
C THR A 76 -0.33 14.99 -3.06
N VAL A 77 0.11 14.02 -2.27
CA VAL A 77 0.90 14.25 -1.05
C VAL A 77 2.22 14.96 -1.37
N TYR A 78 2.92 14.53 -2.42
CA TYR A 78 4.15 15.17 -2.90
C TYR A 78 3.92 16.63 -3.28
N GLN A 79 2.87 16.92 -4.06
CA GLN A 79 2.55 18.28 -4.48
C GLN A 79 2.12 19.17 -3.29
N CYS A 80 1.36 18.63 -2.34
CA CYS A 80 0.97 19.35 -1.13
C CYS A 80 2.19 19.71 -0.26
N PHE A 81 3.14 18.78 -0.07
CA PHE A 81 4.37 19.07 0.65
C PHE A 81 5.28 20.05 -0.10
N ARG A 82 5.30 20.03 -1.44
CA ARG A 82 6.00 21.03 -2.24
C ARG A 82 5.42 22.44 -2.06
N ASN A 83 4.14 22.54 -1.72
CA ASN A 83 3.45 23.80 -1.40
C ASN A 83 3.48 24.14 0.10
N GLU A 84 4.32 23.46 0.90
CA GLU A 84 4.48 23.67 2.35
C GLU A 84 3.17 23.56 3.16
N LEU A 85 2.21 22.78 2.67
CA LEU A 85 0.93 22.59 3.36
C LEU A 85 1.09 21.75 4.64
N PRO A 86 0.29 22.02 5.69
CA PRO A 86 0.34 21.25 6.92
C PRO A 86 -0.11 19.81 6.70
N LEU A 87 0.47 18.88 7.48
CA LEU A 87 0.24 17.44 7.38
C LEU A 87 -1.25 17.07 7.34
N SER A 88 -2.08 17.72 8.16
CA SER A 88 -3.51 17.44 8.23
C SER A 88 -4.23 17.70 6.91
N ILE A 89 -3.89 18.78 6.21
CA ILE A 89 -4.46 19.11 4.89
C ILE A 89 -3.93 18.14 3.84
N THR A 90 -2.62 17.89 3.86
CA THR A 90 -1.95 16.98 2.92
C THR A 90 -2.53 15.56 2.96
N LEU A 91 -2.73 15.00 4.16
CA LEU A 91 -3.33 13.68 4.32
C LEU A 91 -4.80 13.67 3.91
N SER A 92 -5.57 14.70 4.29
CA SER A 92 -6.99 14.80 3.93
C SER A 92 -7.17 14.86 2.41
N ALA A 93 -6.37 15.68 1.73
CA ALA A 93 -6.38 15.78 0.27
C ALA A 93 -5.93 14.47 -0.39
N GLY A 94 -4.85 13.86 0.10
CA GLY A 94 -4.36 12.57 -0.39
C GLY A 94 -5.41 11.47 -0.28
N PHE A 95 -5.99 11.27 0.90
CA PHE A 95 -7.06 10.28 1.11
C PHE A 95 -8.32 10.60 0.32
N GLY A 96 -8.67 11.88 0.15
CA GLY A 96 -9.77 12.31 -0.71
C GLY A 96 -9.56 11.88 -2.16
N VAL A 97 -8.39 12.17 -2.73
CA VAL A 97 -8.04 11.76 -4.11
C VAL A 97 -7.99 10.24 -4.22
N TRP A 98 -7.43 9.54 -3.23
CA TRP A 98 -7.39 8.08 -3.21
C TRP A 98 -8.80 7.48 -3.20
N LEU A 99 -9.72 7.99 -2.37
CA LEU A 99 -11.10 7.51 -2.31
C LEU A 99 -11.83 7.73 -3.63
N VAL A 100 -11.66 8.89 -4.27
CA VAL A 100 -12.22 9.14 -5.59
C VAL A 100 -11.65 8.15 -6.62
N GLY A 101 -10.35 7.92 -6.61
CA GLY A 101 -9.70 6.93 -7.48
C GLY A 101 -10.20 5.51 -7.22
N ALA A 102 -10.35 5.12 -5.95
CA ALA A 102 -10.88 3.82 -5.54
C ALA A 102 -12.35 3.64 -5.94
N PHE A 103 -13.16 4.70 -5.86
CA PHE A 103 -14.56 4.68 -6.26
C PHE A 103 -14.69 4.52 -7.78
N VAL A 104 -13.92 5.30 -8.56
CA VAL A 104 -13.85 5.15 -10.02
C VAL A 104 -13.43 3.72 -10.39
N HIS A 105 -12.40 3.21 -9.72
CA HIS A 105 -11.95 1.83 -9.92
C HIS A 105 -13.04 0.79 -9.63
N GLN A 106 -13.77 0.94 -8.52
CA GLN A 106 -14.85 0.01 -8.15
C GLN A 106 -16.05 0.07 -9.11
N LEU A 107 -16.24 1.20 -9.80
CA LEU A 107 -17.21 1.34 -10.88
C LEU A 107 -16.75 0.66 -12.19
N PHE A 108 -15.45 0.67 -12.49
CA PHE A 108 -14.90 0.08 -13.73
C PHE A 108 -14.64 -1.43 -13.66
N ILE A 109 -14.41 -2.00 -12.46
CA ILE A 109 -14.13 -3.45 -12.28
C ILE A 109 -15.39 -4.25 -11.93
N LYS A 110 -16.57 -3.62 -12.01
CA LYS A 110 -17.85 -4.31 -11.83
C LYS A 110 -18.28 -5.05 -13.10
#